data_AF-A0A957F7L5-F1
#
_entry.id   AF-A0A957F7L5-F1
#
_cell.length_a   1.000
_cell.length_b   1.000
_cell.length_c   1.000
_cell.angle_alpha   90.00
_cell.angle_beta   90.00
_cell.angle_gamma   90.00
#
_symmetry.space_group_name_H-M   'P 1'
#
loop_
_entity.id
_entity.type
_entity.pdbx_description
1 polymer ?
#
loop_
_entity_poly.entity_id
_entity_poly.type
_entity_poly.pdbx_seq_one_letter_code
_entity_poly.pdbx_strand_id
1 'polypeptide(L)'
;MTNTPPPAESAVPNTPAADDVPFLSLASLRVAHRELLQLRRGSPADAELTAAVTTFLQRGRLAGQYLDADEDRWEAQNLLDYWENELFHAGHEVADALLLPFDPALQPTIPDHLCPYVGLDAFQPQQRELFFGRSQLIAELVAQVNGSRLVGVLGPSGSGKSSAVLAGLLPQLQAGHALPGSDQWHYLPPIVPGSAPLTTLARLLAPPDAAPHDRPDAVDAFRQNATHLAD
;
A
#
# COMPACT_ATOMS: atom_id res chain seq x y z
N MET A 1 -57.72 -2.59 7.24
CA MET A 1 -56.96 -3.47 6.32
C MET A 1 -55.49 -3.34 6.72
N THR A 2 -55.05 -4.16 7.66
CA THR A 2 -53.71 -4.15 8.24
C THR A 2 -52.76 -4.88 7.30
N ASN A 3 -51.77 -4.16 6.79
CA ASN A 3 -50.76 -4.67 5.87
C ASN A 3 -49.58 -5.20 6.71
N THR A 4 -49.41 -6.52 6.75
CA THR A 4 -48.30 -7.18 7.45
C THR A 4 -47.20 -7.50 6.44
N PRO A 5 -45.97 -7.00 6.59
CA PRO A 5 -44.85 -7.39 5.74
C PRO A 5 -44.35 -8.79 6.09
N PRO A 6 -43.75 -9.54 5.13
CA PRO A 6 -43.20 -10.87 5.38
C PRO A 6 -41.96 -10.83 6.30
N PRO A 7 -41.66 -11.90 7.05
CA PRO A 7 -40.51 -11.93 7.95
C PRO A 7 -39.19 -11.98 7.15
N ALA A 8 -38.18 -11.31 7.72
CA ALA A 8 -36.83 -11.23 7.19
C ALA A 8 -36.19 -12.61 7.05
N GLU A 9 -35.74 -12.93 5.85
CA GLU A 9 -34.87 -14.07 5.57
C GLU A 9 -33.51 -13.79 6.21
N SER A 10 -33.21 -14.51 7.31
CA SER A 10 -31.94 -14.44 8.00
C SER A 10 -30.86 -15.06 7.12
N ALA A 11 -30.18 -14.24 6.33
CA ALA A 11 -28.92 -14.59 5.69
C ALA A 11 -27.86 -14.78 6.79
N VAL A 12 -27.75 -16.00 7.31
CA VAL A 12 -26.58 -16.41 8.09
C VAL A 12 -25.39 -16.41 7.11
N PRO A 13 -24.31 -15.64 7.36
CA PRO A 13 -23.12 -15.76 6.56
C PRO A 13 -22.53 -17.15 6.80
N ASN A 14 -22.68 -18.04 5.82
CA ASN A 14 -21.95 -19.31 5.77
C ASN A 14 -20.47 -18.95 5.79
N THR A 15 -19.84 -19.06 6.95
CA THR A 15 -18.38 -18.96 7.06
C THR A 15 -17.84 -20.28 6.51
N PRO A 16 -17.10 -20.27 5.38
CA PRO A 16 -16.55 -21.50 4.82
C PRO A 16 -15.67 -22.20 5.86
N ALA A 17 -15.69 -23.53 5.90
CA ALA A 17 -14.74 -24.28 6.72
C ALA A 17 -13.31 -23.91 6.29
N ALA A 18 -12.32 -24.00 7.17
CA ALA A 18 -10.94 -23.62 6.83
C ALA A 18 -10.39 -24.39 5.60
N ASP A 19 -10.92 -25.58 5.34
CA ASP A 19 -10.59 -26.44 4.20
C ASP A 19 -11.20 -25.94 2.86
N ASP A 20 -12.17 -25.03 2.91
CA ASP A 20 -12.84 -24.44 1.72
C ASP A 20 -12.20 -23.11 1.28
N VAL A 21 -11.16 -22.62 1.98
CA VAL A 21 -10.56 -21.32 1.67
C VAL A 21 -9.67 -21.44 0.41
N PRO A 22 -9.99 -20.73 -0.69
CA PRO A 22 -9.24 -20.81 -1.94
C PRO A 22 -7.83 -20.22 -1.80
N PHE A 23 -6.92 -20.68 -2.66
CA PHE A 23 -5.66 -19.96 -2.87
C PHE A 23 -5.92 -18.69 -3.68
N LEU A 24 -5.64 -17.51 -3.12
CA LEU A 24 -5.90 -16.22 -3.76
C LEU A 24 -4.83 -15.81 -4.80
N SER A 25 -3.77 -16.60 -4.94
CA SER A 25 -2.67 -16.35 -5.88
C SER A 25 -1.88 -17.62 -6.17
N LEU A 26 -1.21 -17.66 -7.33
CA LEU A 26 -0.26 -18.73 -7.68
C LEU A 26 0.85 -18.86 -6.62
N ALA A 27 1.32 -17.74 -6.04
CA ALA A 27 2.33 -17.75 -5.00
C ALA A 27 1.87 -18.54 -3.76
N SER A 28 0.63 -18.34 -3.31
CA SER A 28 0.06 -19.08 -2.17
C SER A 28 -0.10 -20.58 -2.47
N LEU A 29 -0.47 -20.92 -3.71
CA LEU A 29 -0.58 -22.30 -4.17
C LEU A 29 0.80 -23.00 -4.24
N ARG A 30 1.83 -22.31 -4.74
CA ARG A 30 3.22 -22.78 -4.74
C ARG A 30 3.78 -23.01 -3.33
N VAL A 31 3.40 -22.18 -2.35
CA VAL A 31 3.79 -22.39 -0.95
C VAL A 31 3.20 -23.71 -0.43
N ALA A 32 1.89 -23.91 -0.59
CA ALA A 32 1.23 -25.14 -0.14
C ALA A 32 1.77 -26.39 -0.87
N HIS A 33 2.05 -26.29 -2.17
CA HIS A 33 2.70 -27.38 -2.91
C HIS A 33 4.07 -27.76 -2.29
N ARG A 34 4.91 -26.77 -1.93
CA ARG A 34 6.21 -27.03 -1.28
C ARG A 34 6.04 -27.69 0.09
N GLU A 35 5.03 -27.29 0.85
CA GLU A 35 4.70 -27.90 2.15
C GLU A 35 4.28 -29.37 1.97
N LEU A 36 3.46 -29.70 0.97
CA LEU A 36 3.12 -31.09 0.66
C LEU A 36 4.33 -31.92 0.24
N LEU A 37 5.24 -31.36 -0.55
CA LEU A 37 6.50 -32.03 -0.90
C LEU A 37 7.40 -32.25 0.32
N GLN A 38 7.36 -31.37 1.32
CA GLN A 38 8.06 -31.57 2.59
C GLN A 38 7.40 -32.66 3.42
N LEU A 39 6.06 -32.63 3.54
CA LEU A 39 5.29 -33.65 4.23
C LEU A 39 5.58 -35.04 3.66
N ARG A 40 5.48 -35.22 2.34
CA ARG A 40 5.80 -36.49 1.66
C ARG A 40 7.20 -37.02 1.97
N ARG A 41 8.20 -36.12 2.02
CA ARG A 41 9.59 -36.48 2.36
C ARG A 41 9.74 -36.97 3.80
N GLY A 42 8.84 -36.58 4.69
CA GLY A 42 8.77 -37.06 6.07
C GLY A 42 8.17 -38.46 6.23
N SER A 43 7.76 -39.13 5.14
CA SER A 43 7.12 -40.45 5.15
C SER A 43 5.91 -40.51 6.11
N PRO A 44 4.88 -39.67 5.88
CA PRO A 44 3.69 -39.61 6.71
C PRO A 44 2.86 -40.89 6.57
N ALA A 45 1.83 -41.05 7.40
CA ALA A 45 0.84 -42.09 7.15
C ALA A 45 0.12 -41.80 5.81
N ASP A 46 -0.22 -42.85 5.05
CA ASP A 46 -0.90 -42.70 3.75
C ASP A 46 -2.19 -41.86 3.87
N ALA A 47 -2.99 -42.12 4.90
CA ALA A 47 -4.21 -41.36 5.18
C ALA A 47 -3.97 -39.86 5.44
N GLU A 48 -2.82 -39.50 6.04
CA GLU A 48 -2.46 -38.11 6.32
C GLU A 48 -2.07 -37.38 5.03
N LEU A 49 -1.24 -38.01 4.18
CA LEU A 49 -0.87 -37.45 2.89
C LEU A 49 -2.09 -37.31 1.98
N THR A 50 -2.94 -38.33 1.91
CA THR A 50 -4.14 -38.32 1.07
C THR A 50 -5.12 -37.25 1.50
N ALA A 51 -5.33 -37.05 2.81
CA ALA A 51 -6.16 -35.96 3.31
C ALA A 51 -5.58 -34.59 2.91
N ALA A 52 -4.28 -34.38 3.15
CA ALA A 52 -3.63 -33.10 2.84
C ALA A 52 -3.64 -32.78 1.33
N VAL A 53 -3.39 -33.77 0.49
CA VAL A 53 -3.43 -33.60 -0.97
C VAL A 53 -4.86 -33.35 -1.46
N THR A 54 -5.86 -34.06 -0.91
CA THR A 54 -7.27 -33.80 -1.25
C THR A 54 -7.68 -32.37 -0.93
N THR A 55 -7.33 -31.87 0.27
CA THR A 55 -7.59 -30.47 0.64
C THR A 55 -6.86 -29.49 -0.28
N PHE A 56 -5.61 -29.79 -0.66
CA PHE A 56 -4.86 -28.96 -1.62
C PHE A 56 -5.54 -28.91 -2.98
N LEU A 57 -5.99 -30.05 -3.51
CA LEU A 57 -6.70 -30.11 -4.80
C LEU A 57 -8.01 -29.33 -4.75
N GLN A 58 -8.82 -29.50 -3.70
CA GLN A 58 -10.07 -28.75 -3.53
C GLN A 58 -9.84 -27.23 -3.51
N ARG A 59 -8.91 -26.76 -2.69
CA ARG A 59 -8.56 -25.32 -2.60
C ARG A 59 -7.92 -24.81 -3.89
N GLY A 60 -7.13 -25.67 -4.54
CA GLY A 60 -6.50 -25.44 -5.82
C GLY A 60 -7.49 -25.19 -6.94
N ARG A 61 -8.52 -26.04 -7.07
CA ARG A 61 -9.60 -25.85 -8.07
C ARG A 61 -10.25 -24.48 -7.94
N LEU A 62 -10.58 -24.08 -6.70
CA LEU A 62 -11.20 -22.78 -6.41
C LEU A 62 -10.27 -21.59 -6.74
N ALA A 63 -8.95 -21.79 -6.66
CA ALA A 63 -7.97 -20.76 -7.04
C ALA A 63 -8.15 -20.29 -8.50
N GLY A 64 -8.66 -21.16 -9.37
CA GLY A 64 -8.97 -20.83 -10.75
C GLY A 64 -9.91 -19.63 -10.91
N GLN A 65 -10.75 -19.33 -9.92
CA GLN A 65 -11.63 -18.16 -9.98
C GLN A 65 -10.88 -16.82 -9.82
N TYR A 66 -9.67 -16.84 -9.24
CA TYR A 66 -8.88 -15.65 -8.93
C TYR A 66 -7.72 -15.40 -9.90
N LEU A 67 -7.25 -16.45 -10.59
CA LEU A 67 -6.13 -16.36 -11.53
C LEU A 67 -6.62 -15.88 -12.90
N ASP A 68 -6.29 -14.63 -13.25
CA ASP A 68 -6.67 -13.98 -14.50
C ASP A 68 -5.65 -14.22 -15.64
N ALA A 69 -4.36 -14.36 -15.30
CA ALA A 69 -3.30 -14.60 -16.27
C ALA A 69 -3.24 -16.07 -16.72
N ASP A 70 -3.26 -16.29 -18.04
CA ASP A 70 -3.20 -17.63 -18.63
C ASP A 70 -1.96 -18.43 -18.21
N GLU A 71 -0.81 -17.75 -18.08
CA GLU A 71 0.44 -18.38 -17.61
C GLU A 71 0.31 -18.90 -16.17
N ASP A 72 -0.26 -18.08 -15.28
CA ASP A 72 -0.47 -18.46 -13.88
C ASP A 72 -1.48 -19.60 -13.76
N ARG A 73 -2.53 -19.58 -14.57
CA ARG A 73 -3.53 -20.67 -14.63
C ARG A 73 -2.90 -21.97 -15.11
N TRP A 74 -2.07 -21.91 -16.16
CA TRP A 74 -1.40 -23.09 -16.69
C TRP A 74 -0.46 -23.71 -15.65
N GLU A 75 0.32 -22.90 -14.95
CA GLU A 75 1.20 -23.40 -13.91
C GLU A 75 0.43 -23.95 -12.71
N ALA A 76 -0.64 -23.27 -12.28
CA ALA A 76 -1.51 -23.78 -11.22
C ALA A 76 -2.09 -25.14 -11.60
N GLN A 77 -2.58 -25.32 -12.84
CA GLN A 77 -3.12 -26.60 -13.31
C GLN A 77 -2.05 -27.69 -13.26
N ASN A 78 -0.83 -27.44 -13.74
CA ASN A 78 0.27 -28.42 -13.66
C ASN A 78 0.56 -28.89 -12.22
N LEU A 79 0.45 -27.99 -11.24
CA LEU A 79 0.64 -28.34 -9.83
C LEU A 79 -0.50 -29.22 -9.29
N LEU A 80 -1.72 -29.04 -9.78
CA LEU A 80 -2.86 -29.89 -9.45
C LEU A 80 -2.74 -31.26 -10.14
N ASP A 81 -2.44 -31.27 -11.44
CA ASP A 81 -2.24 -32.49 -12.23
C ASP A 81 -1.14 -33.38 -11.64
N TYR A 82 -0.06 -32.78 -11.12
CA TYR A 82 0.99 -33.51 -10.42
C TYR A 82 0.44 -34.33 -9.25
N TRP A 83 -0.38 -33.71 -8.40
CA TRP A 83 -0.92 -34.33 -7.20
C TRP A 83 -2.10 -35.26 -7.48
N GLU A 84 -2.91 -34.97 -8.50
CA GLU A 84 -3.95 -35.87 -9.00
C GLU A 84 -3.32 -37.18 -9.50
N ASN A 85 -2.25 -37.09 -10.29
CA ASN A 85 -1.51 -38.27 -10.77
C ASN A 85 -0.88 -39.07 -9.62
N GLU A 86 -0.33 -38.40 -8.60
CA GLU A 86 0.24 -39.09 -7.42
C GLU A 86 -0.84 -39.85 -6.63
N LEU A 87 -2.01 -39.26 -6.40
CA LEU A 87 -3.12 -39.95 -5.74
C LEU A 87 -3.66 -41.12 -6.57
N PHE A 88 -3.78 -40.92 -7.88
CA PHE A 88 -4.21 -41.97 -8.82
C PHE A 88 -3.26 -43.18 -8.77
N HIS A 89 -1.94 -42.94 -8.76
CA HIS A 89 -0.95 -44.01 -8.66
C HIS A 89 -0.96 -44.73 -7.30
N ALA A 90 -1.39 -44.05 -6.23
CA ALA A 90 -1.61 -44.65 -4.92
C ALA A 90 -2.94 -45.42 -4.81
N GLY A 91 -3.78 -45.41 -5.86
CA GLY A 91 -5.06 -46.12 -5.90
C GLY A 91 -6.20 -45.36 -5.23
N HIS A 92 -6.03 -44.06 -4.98
CA HIS A 92 -7.07 -43.19 -4.43
C HIS A 92 -7.92 -42.59 -5.55
N GLU A 93 -9.22 -42.51 -5.34
CA GLU A 93 -10.15 -41.85 -6.27
C GLU A 93 -10.07 -40.34 -6.06
N VAL A 94 -9.79 -39.58 -7.12
CA VAL A 94 -9.63 -38.12 -7.06
C VAL A 94 -10.81 -37.45 -7.73
N ALA A 95 -11.40 -36.47 -7.07
CA ALA A 95 -12.39 -35.60 -7.69
C ALA A 95 -11.69 -34.58 -8.59
N ASP A 96 -11.94 -34.66 -9.90
CA ASP A 96 -11.61 -33.69 -10.98
C ASP A 96 -10.71 -32.52 -10.54
N ALA A 97 -9.41 -32.55 -10.83
CA ALA A 97 -8.51 -31.48 -10.38
C ALA A 97 -8.54 -30.19 -11.23
N LEU A 98 -9.52 -30.01 -12.11
CA LEU A 98 -9.56 -28.86 -13.02
C LEU A 98 -9.87 -27.55 -12.29
N LEU A 99 -9.06 -26.53 -12.60
CA LEU A 99 -9.29 -25.16 -12.19
C LEU A 99 -10.66 -24.67 -12.65
N LEU A 100 -11.39 -24.01 -11.74
CA LEU A 100 -12.60 -23.31 -12.10
C LEU A 100 -12.30 -22.14 -13.07
N PRO A 101 -13.27 -21.76 -13.93
CA PRO A 101 -13.13 -20.58 -14.78
C PRO A 101 -12.85 -19.32 -13.95
N PHE A 102 -12.05 -18.42 -14.52
CA PHE A 102 -11.82 -17.10 -13.92
C PHE A 102 -13.14 -16.34 -13.74
N ASP A 103 -13.33 -15.73 -12.57
CA ASP A 103 -14.51 -14.91 -12.26
C ASP A 103 -14.10 -13.46 -11.98
N PRO A 104 -14.35 -12.53 -12.92
CA PRO A 104 -14.07 -11.11 -12.74
C PRO A 104 -14.76 -10.50 -11.50
N ALA A 105 -15.91 -11.04 -11.07
CA ALA A 105 -16.65 -10.52 -9.93
C ALA A 105 -15.96 -10.79 -8.58
N LEU A 106 -15.04 -11.75 -8.54
CA LEU A 106 -14.27 -12.10 -7.35
C LEU A 106 -12.93 -11.36 -7.26
N GLN A 107 -12.58 -10.54 -8.24
CA GLN A 107 -11.33 -9.77 -8.19
C GLN A 107 -11.34 -8.80 -7.00
N PRO A 108 -10.31 -8.82 -6.15
CA PRO A 108 -10.17 -7.81 -5.10
C PRO A 108 -9.93 -6.46 -5.76
N THR A 109 -10.89 -5.55 -5.59
CA THR A 109 -10.68 -4.14 -5.94
C THR A 109 -10.02 -3.44 -4.76
N ILE A 110 -8.85 -2.84 -4.99
CA ILE A 110 -8.21 -1.96 -4.01
C ILE A 110 -8.77 -0.56 -4.28
N PRO A 111 -9.49 0.05 -3.33
CA PRO A 111 -9.89 1.46 -3.46
C PRO A 111 -8.66 2.34 -3.76
N ASP A 112 -8.80 3.32 -4.64
CA ASP A 112 -7.66 4.15 -5.09
C ASP A 112 -6.87 4.77 -3.92
N HIS A 113 -7.54 5.13 -2.82
CA HIS A 113 -6.91 5.71 -1.62
C HIS A 113 -6.06 4.71 -0.82
N LEU A 114 -6.21 3.41 -1.06
CA LEU A 114 -5.40 2.33 -0.47
C LEU A 114 -4.31 1.83 -1.44
N CYS A 115 -4.28 2.34 -2.69
CA CYS A 115 -3.23 1.97 -3.63
C CYS A 115 -1.87 2.49 -3.13
N PRO A 116 -0.87 1.61 -2.89
CA PRO A 116 0.43 2.03 -2.38
C PRO A 116 1.26 2.79 -3.42
N TYR A 117 0.87 2.73 -4.70
CA TYR A 117 1.60 3.33 -5.81
C TYR A 117 0.91 4.61 -6.27
N VAL A 118 1.57 5.75 -6.04
CA VAL A 118 1.06 7.09 -6.41
C VAL A 118 1.50 7.54 -7.82
N GLY A 119 2.11 6.66 -8.61
CA GLY A 119 2.55 6.97 -9.97
C GLY A 119 3.64 8.06 -10.02
N LEU A 120 3.42 9.11 -10.83
CA LEU A 120 4.33 10.24 -10.98
C LEU A 120 4.15 11.33 -9.91
N ASP A 121 3.10 11.22 -9.10
CA ASP A 121 2.85 12.17 -8.03
C ASP A 121 3.82 11.99 -6.86
N ALA A 122 4.01 13.07 -6.12
CA ALA A 122 4.77 12.99 -4.89
C ALA A 122 3.91 12.41 -3.76
N PHE A 123 4.43 11.40 -3.05
CA PHE A 123 3.89 11.01 -1.74
C PHE A 123 3.69 12.23 -0.84
N GLN A 124 2.49 12.36 -0.29
CA GLN A 124 2.08 13.42 0.62
C GLN A 124 2.36 13.05 2.07
N PRO A 125 2.36 14.03 3.01
CA PRO A 125 2.56 13.76 4.44
C PRO A 125 1.65 12.66 5.01
N GLN A 126 0.41 12.59 4.54
CA GLN A 126 -0.58 11.58 4.96
C GLN A 126 -0.22 10.16 4.51
N GLN A 127 0.61 10.04 3.47
CA GLN A 127 1.03 8.77 2.88
C GLN A 127 2.41 8.33 3.40
N ARG A 128 2.89 8.88 4.52
CA ARG A 128 4.18 8.52 5.14
C ARG A 128 4.33 7.01 5.35
N GLU A 129 3.23 6.31 5.63
CA GLU A 129 3.20 4.88 5.90
C GLU A 129 3.40 4.03 4.65
N LEU A 130 3.30 4.63 3.47
CA LEU A 130 3.57 3.99 2.17
C LEU A 130 4.96 4.36 1.63
N PHE A 131 5.67 5.29 2.28
CA PHE A 131 6.95 5.81 1.82
C PHE A 131 8.13 5.07 2.47
N PHE A 132 8.77 4.18 1.72
CA PHE A 132 9.85 3.30 2.22
C PHE A 132 11.18 3.48 1.47
N GLY A 133 12.25 2.92 2.03
CA GLY A 133 13.56 2.77 1.36
C GLY A 133 14.44 4.04 1.31
N ARG A 134 13.99 5.15 1.89
CA ARG A 134 14.74 6.42 1.92
C ARG A 134 15.16 6.89 3.32
N SER A 135 15.07 6.03 4.33
CA SER A 135 15.28 6.40 5.73
C SER A 135 16.65 7.07 5.99
N GLN A 136 17.72 6.57 5.37
CA GLN A 136 19.06 7.16 5.50
C GLN A 136 19.12 8.58 4.93
N LEU A 137 18.59 8.80 3.72
CA LEU A 137 18.51 10.12 3.11
C LEU A 137 17.71 11.10 3.98
N ILE A 138 16.61 10.64 4.59
CA ILE A 138 15.83 11.49 5.49
C ILE A 138 16.63 11.87 6.73
N ALA A 139 17.37 10.94 7.33
CA ALA A 139 18.23 11.24 8.48
C ALA A 139 19.31 12.28 8.14
N GLU A 140 19.93 12.18 6.96
CA GLU A 140 20.90 13.17 6.47
C GLU A 140 20.24 14.55 6.30
N LEU A 141 19.04 14.60 5.72
CA LEU A 141 18.30 15.86 5.57
C LEU A 141 17.94 16.49 6.92
N VAL A 142 17.52 15.70 7.91
CA VAL A 142 17.26 16.17 9.28
C VAL A 142 18.52 16.82 9.87
N ALA A 143 19.68 16.19 9.74
CA ALA A 143 20.93 16.72 10.24
C ALA A 143 21.31 18.05 9.56
N GLN A 144 21.07 18.16 8.25
CA GLN A 144 21.32 19.40 7.50
C GLN A 144 20.38 20.54 7.93
N VAL A 145 19.10 20.25 8.16
CA VAL A 145 18.11 21.23 8.64
C VAL A 145 18.49 21.75 10.03
N ASN A 146 19.03 20.90 10.90
CA ASN A 146 19.49 21.33 12.23
C ASN A 146 20.68 22.30 12.18
N GLY A 147 21.58 22.12 11.21
CA GLY A 147 22.79 22.92 11.07
C GLY A 147 22.66 24.16 10.17
N SER A 148 21.61 24.24 9.35
CA SER A 148 21.50 25.23 8.28
C SER A 148 20.10 25.86 8.20
N ARG A 149 20.06 27.18 7.99
CA ARG A 149 18.80 27.94 7.81
C ARG A 149 18.14 27.71 6.44
N LEU A 150 18.86 27.13 5.49
CA LEU A 150 18.41 26.83 4.15
C LEU A 150 19.03 25.52 3.67
N VAL A 151 18.21 24.58 3.23
CA VAL A 151 18.65 23.29 2.69
C VAL A 151 18.05 23.12 1.30
N GLY A 152 18.92 22.89 0.31
CA GLY A 152 18.52 22.61 -1.07
C GLY A 152 18.54 21.10 -1.37
N VAL A 153 17.45 20.58 -1.94
CA VAL A 153 17.36 19.18 -2.40
C VAL A 153 17.41 19.14 -3.93
N LEU A 154 18.52 18.68 -4.49
CA LEU A 154 18.79 18.68 -5.94
C LEU A 154 18.85 17.26 -6.49
N GLY A 155 18.48 17.09 -7.77
CA GLY A 155 18.53 15.80 -8.45
C GLY A 155 17.57 15.71 -9.64
N PRO A 156 17.70 14.67 -10.49
CA PRO A 156 16.91 14.50 -11.71
C PRO A 156 15.40 14.59 -11.46
N SER A 157 14.63 15.02 -12.46
CA SER A 157 13.16 14.95 -12.38
C SER A 157 12.70 13.52 -12.11
N GLY A 158 11.66 13.33 -11.29
CA GLY A 158 11.16 12.00 -10.93
C GLY A 158 12.01 11.20 -9.92
N SER A 159 13.15 11.70 -9.45
CA SER A 159 14.00 10.99 -8.44
C SER A 159 13.40 10.89 -7.03
N GLY A 160 12.18 11.41 -6.82
CA GLY A 160 11.46 11.36 -5.55
C GLY A 160 11.81 12.46 -4.55
N LYS A 161 12.39 13.59 -4.99
CA LYS A 161 12.79 14.72 -4.11
C LYS A 161 11.62 15.27 -3.31
N SER A 162 10.51 15.58 -3.99
CA SER A 162 9.30 16.10 -3.35
C SER A 162 8.73 15.09 -2.37
N SER A 163 8.71 13.79 -2.71
CA SER A 163 8.28 12.73 -1.78
C SER A 163 9.19 12.61 -0.56
N ALA A 164 10.51 12.69 -0.75
CA ALA A 164 11.47 12.67 0.36
C ALA A 164 11.24 13.84 1.33
N VAL A 165 10.91 15.03 0.81
CA VAL A 165 10.59 16.19 1.65
C VAL A 165 9.20 16.05 2.29
N LEU A 166 8.17 15.78 1.50
CA LEU A 166 6.76 15.81 1.91
C LEU A 166 6.33 14.62 2.75
N ALA A 167 6.70 13.40 2.37
CA ALA A 167 6.32 12.17 3.09
C ALA A 167 7.41 11.66 4.04
N GLY A 168 8.67 12.08 3.84
CA GLY A 168 9.80 11.68 4.67
C GLY A 168 10.17 12.69 5.74
N LEU A 169 10.72 13.83 5.33
CA LEU A 169 11.32 14.84 6.21
C LEU A 169 10.26 15.60 7.04
N LEU A 170 9.26 16.18 6.38
CA LEU A 170 8.25 17.02 7.03
C LEU A 170 7.51 16.31 8.17
N PRO A 171 7.00 15.06 8.00
CA PRO A 171 6.31 14.36 9.08
C PRO A 171 7.21 14.11 10.30
N GLN A 172 8.51 13.88 10.09
CA GLN A 172 9.46 13.67 11.19
C GLN A 172 9.74 14.96 11.98
N LEU A 173 9.82 16.09 11.29
CA LEU A 173 9.99 17.40 11.92
C LEU A 173 8.70 17.83 12.66
N GLN A 174 7.54 17.67 12.02
CA GLN A 174 6.25 18.02 12.62
C GLN A 174 5.91 17.20 13.87
N ALA A 175 6.36 15.94 13.91
CA ALA A 175 6.20 15.09 15.10
C ALA A 175 7.18 15.45 16.24
N GLY A 176 8.16 16.33 16.01
CA GLY A 176 9.21 16.65 17.01
C GLY A 176 10.16 15.48 17.33
N HIS A 177 10.04 14.35 16.64
CA HIS A 177 10.83 13.15 16.91
C HIS A 177 12.27 13.29 16.43
N ALA A 178 12.47 13.97 15.30
CA ALA A 178 13.77 14.08 14.66
C ALA A 178 14.60 15.25 15.19
N LEU A 179 13.95 16.35 15.58
CA LEU A 179 14.58 17.52 16.19
C LEU A 179 13.75 18.01 17.38
N PRO A 180 14.32 18.13 18.59
CA PRO A 180 13.60 18.66 19.74
C PRO A 180 13.04 20.06 19.47
N GLY A 181 11.75 20.26 19.74
CA GLY A 181 11.05 21.53 19.56
C GLY A 181 10.64 21.84 18.11
N SER A 182 10.91 20.96 17.15
CA SER A 182 10.48 21.18 15.76
C SER A 182 8.97 21.04 15.56
N ASP A 183 8.27 20.39 16.47
CA ASP A 183 6.81 20.34 16.53
C ASP A 183 6.17 21.73 16.69
N GLN A 184 6.90 22.70 17.26
CA GLN A 184 6.44 24.07 17.48
C GLN A 184 6.80 25.04 16.35
N TRP A 185 7.45 24.57 15.28
CA TRP A 185 7.84 25.42 14.17
C TRP A 185 6.62 25.87 13.33
N HIS A 186 6.78 26.99 12.65
CA HIS A 186 5.81 27.46 11.66
C HIS A 186 6.02 26.71 10.33
N TYR A 187 5.16 25.73 10.05
CA TYR A 187 5.16 24.99 8.79
C TYR A 187 4.27 25.68 7.74
N LEU A 188 4.90 26.22 6.69
CA LEU A 188 4.18 26.81 5.57
C LEU A 188 3.79 25.73 4.54
N PRO A 189 2.66 25.90 3.82
CA PRO A 189 2.31 25.00 2.72
C PRO A 189 3.36 25.06 1.60
N PRO A 190 3.55 23.98 0.82
CA PRO A 190 4.50 23.97 -0.29
C PRO A 190 4.27 25.11 -1.27
N ILE A 191 5.33 25.84 -1.59
CA ILE A 191 5.29 26.96 -2.53
C ILE A 191 5.93 26.51 -3.83
N VAL A 192 5.21 26.63 -4.94
CA VAL A 192 5.80 26.56 -6.28
C VAL A 192 6.19 27.98 -6.67
N PRO A 193 7.49 28.29 -6.85
CA PRO A 193 7.93 29.61 -7.25
C PRO A 193 7.35 29.95 -8.63
N GLY A 194 6.32 30.79 -8.66
CA GLY A 194 5.74 31.33 -9.89
C GLY A 194 6.53 32.56 -10.37
N SER A 195 5.88 33.44 -11.12
CA SER A 195 6.48 34.69 -11.62
C SER A 195 6.78 35.74 -10.54
N ALA A 196 6.23 35.59 -9.33
CA ALA A 196 6.39 36.52 -8.22
C ALA A 196 6.64 35.79 -6.88
N PRO A 197 7.79 35.10 -6.70
CA PRO A 197 8.04 34.21 -5.56
C PRO A 197 8.06 34.95 -4.21
N LEU A 198 8.67 36.14 -4.15
CA LEU A 198 8.73 36.94 -2.92
C LEU A 198 7.36 37.43 -2.49
N THR A 199 6.50 37.82 -3.43
CA THR A 199 5.12 38.24 -3.15
C THR A 199 4.27 37.06 -2.65
N THR A 200 4.50 35.85 -3.15
CA THR A 200 3.85 34.64 -2.64
C THR A 200 4.33 34.29 -1.24
N LEU A 201 5.63 34.39 -0.99
CA LEU A 201 6.21 34.14 0.34
C LEU A 201 5.71 35.15 1.38
N ALA A 202 5.77 36.46 1.06
CA ALA A 202 5.29 37.51 1.95
C ALA A 202 3.80 37.34 2.32
N ARG A 203 2.97 36.87 1.37
CA ARG A 203 1.55 36.55 1.65
C ARG A 203 1.37 35.38 2.62
N LEU A 204 2.24 34.38 2.56
CA LEU A 204 2.14 33.20 3.44
C LEU A 204 2.65 33.47 4.85
N LEU A 205 3.52 34.47 4.99
CA LEU A 205 4.06 34.91 6.28
C LEU A 205 3.23 36.00 6.95
N ALA A 206 2.32 36.67 6.22
CA ALA A 206 1.48 37.72 6.78
C ALA A 206 0.45 37.15 7.77
N PRO A 207 0.18 37.84 8.90
CA PRO A 207 -0.85 37.41 9.85
C PRO A 207 -2.25 37.40 9.19
N PRO A 208 -3.15 36.52 9.66
CA PRO A 208 -4.47 36.32 9.04
C PRO A 208 -5.35 37.59 9.03
N ASP A 209 -5.08 38.54 9.93
CA ASP A 209 -5.82 39.81 10.06
C ASP A 209 -5.23 40.96 9.21
N ALA A 210 -4.18 40.74 8.43
CA ALA A 210 -3.56 41.78 7.60
C ALA A 210 -4.43 42.20 6.42
N ALA A 211 -4.77 43.48 6.35
CA ALA A 211 -5.69 44.02 5.35
C ALA A 211 -5.16 43.83 3.90
N PRO A 212 -6.04 43.54 2.91
CA PRO A 212 -6.05 44.19 1.61
C PRO A 212 -4.77 44.70 0.94
N HIS A 213 -4.34 45.81 1.50
CA HIS A 213 -3.75 46.96 0.84
C HIS A 213 -2.32 47.22 1.32
N ASP A 214 -1.89 46.66 2.46
CA ASP A 214 -0.53 46.83 3.04
C ASP A 214 0.55 45.97 2.33
N ARG A 215 0.29 45.58 1.08
CA ARG A 215 0.92 44.41 0.43
C ARG A 215 2.14 44.68 -0.46
N PRO A 216 2.29 45.86 -1.11
CA PRO A 216 3.56 46.25 -1.71
C PRO A 216 4.62 46.51 -0.63
N ASP A 217 4.22 47.21 0.43
CA ASP A 217 5.08 47.58 1.55
C ASP A 217 5.62 46.35 2.28
N ALA A 218 4.84 45.27 2.40
CA ALA A 218 5.32 44.01 2.99
C ALA A 218 6.42 43.31 2.19
N VAL A 219 6.42 43.39 0.85
CA VAL A 219 7.47 42.78 0.00
C VAL A 219 8.72 43.65 0.03
N ASP A 220 8.57 44.97 -0.03
CA ASP A 220 9.70 45.88 0.06
C ASP A 220 10.30 45.92 1.47
N ALA A 221 9.47 45.80 2.52
CA ALA A 221 9.91 45.58 3.89
C ALA A 221 10.61 44.22 4.08
N PHE A 222 10.10 43.13 3.49
CA PHE A 222 10.78 41.84 3.50
C PHE A 222 12.14 41.88 2.78
N ARG A 223 12.23 42.61 1.66
CA ARG A 223 13.49 42.83 0.93
C ARG A 223 14.50 43.65 1.73
N GLN A 224 14.02 44.60 2.52
CA GLN A 224 14.86 45.45 3.37
C GLN A 224 15.25 44.76 4.68
N ASN A 225 14.38 43.94 5.24
CA ASN A 225 14.61 43.17 6.46
C ASN A 225 13.84 41.84 6.46
N ALA A 226 14.57 40.72 6.36
CA ALA A 226 13.99 39.38 6.33
C ALA A 226 13.33 38.95 7.66
N THR A 227 13.59 39.63 8.79
CA THR A 227 12.94 39.35 10.08
C THR A 227 11.70 40.20 10.34
N HIS A 228 11.30 41.10 9.42
CA HIS A 228 10.15 42.00 9.59
C HIS A 228 8.79 41.26 9.71
N LEU A 229 8.75 39.96 9.40
CA LEU A 229 7.53 39.15 9.45
C LEU A 229 7.47 38.23 10.67
N ALA A 230 8.38 38.40 11.64
CA ALA A 230 8.50 37.54 12.82
C ALA A 230 8.02 38.19 14.14
N ASP A 231 7.51 39.42 14.09
CA ASP A 231 6.95 40.17 15.22
C ASP A 231 5.41 40.25 15.15
#